data_AF-A0A838V5C9-F1
#
_entry.id   AF-A0A838V5C9-F1
#
_cell.length_a   1.000
_cell.length_b   1.000
_cell.length_c   1.000
_cell.angle_alpha   90.00
_cell.angle_beta   90.00
_cell.angle_gamma   90.00
#
_symmetry.space_group_name_H-M   'P 1'
#
loop_
_entity.id
_entity.type
_entity.pdbx_description
1 polymer ?
#
loop_
_entity_poly.entity_id
_entity_poly.type
_entity_poly.pdbx_seq_one_letter_code
_entity_poly.pdbx_strand_id
1 'polypeptide(L)' 'MTTPLEILRTTFGFPAFRGVQAQVIDRVMAGKRTAAIMPTGAGKSLCYQLPALALPGTCVVVSPLI' A
#
# COMPACT_ATOMS: atom_id res chain seq x y z
N MET A 1 -11.13 -11.10 -8.60
CA MET A 1 -10.05 -10.12 -8.34
C MET A 1 -9.90 -10.03 -6.83
N THR A 2 -8.70 -10.25 -6.29
CA THR A 2 -8.47 -10.19 -4.84
C THR A 2 -8.53 -8.74 -4.37
N THR A 3 -9.31 -8.45 -3.34
CA THR A 3 -9.47 -7.09 -2.81
C THR A 3 -8.23 -6.67 -2.02
N PRO A 4 -7.96 -5.36 -1.89
CA PRO A 4 -6.90 -4.85 -1.01
C PRO A 4 -6.98 -5.41 0.43
N LEU A 5 -8.19 -5.55 0.98
CA LEU A 5 -8.38 -6.06 2.33
C LEU A 5 -8.07 -7.56 2.45
N GLU A 6 -8.35 -8.35 1.42
CA GLU A 6 -7.95 -9.77 1.38
C GLU A 6 -6.44 -9.92 1.35
N ILE A 7 -5.73 -9.17 0.48
CA ILE A 7 -4.26 -9.17 0.43
C ILE A 7 -3.68 -8.76 1.79
N LEU A 8 -4.24 -7.73 2.42
CA LEU A 8 -3.84 -7.30 3.74
C LEU A 8 -3.89 -8.44 4.77
N ARG A 9 -4.98 -9.22 4.74
CA ARG A 9 -5.20 -10.30 5.70
C ARG A 9 -4.34 -11.53 5.39
N THR A 10 -4.29 -11.95 4.13
CA THR A 10 -3.66 -13.22 3.74
C THR A 10 -2.15 -13.11 3.56
N THR A 11 -1.65 -11.96 3.12
CA THR A 11 -0.21 -11.75 2.88
C THR A 11 0.47 -11.03 4.04
N PHE A 12 -0.17 -10.01 4.62
CA PHE A 12 0.44 -9.19 5.68
C PHE A 12 -0.05 -9.55 7.09
N GLY A 13 -1.09 -10.37 7.23
CA GLY A 13 -1.60 -10.82 8.53
C GLY A 13 -2.30 -9.75 9.36
N PHE A 14 -2.67 -8.60 8.76
CA PHE A 14 -3.36 -7.52 9.48
C PHE A 14 -4.87 -7.59 9.30
N PRO A 15 -5.67 -7.42 10.37
CA PRO A 15 -7.13 -7.56 10.29
C PRO A 15 -7.81 -6.36 9.60
N ALA A 16 -7.16 -5.19 9.65
CA ALA A 16 -7.65 -3.92 9.13
C ALA A 16 -6.50 -2.94 8.85
N PHE A 17 -6.75 -1.98 7.95
CA PHE A 17 -5.87 -0.84 7.71
C PHE A 17 -5.80 0.08 8.94
N ARG A 18 -4.69 0.81 9.09
CA ARG A 18 -4.47 1.78 10.17
C ARG A 18 -4.47 3.21 9.63
N GLY A 19 -5.10 4.12 10.36
CA GLY A 19 -5.10 5.55 10.04
C GLY A 19 -5.51 5.82 8.59
N VAL A 20 -4.65 6.53 7.85
CA VAL A 20 -4.91 6.95 6.46
C VAL A 20 -4.49 5.92 5.39
N GLN A 21 -4.03 4.71 5.78
CA GLN A 21 -3.55 3.71 4.82
C GLN A 21 -4.58 3.36 3.74
N ALA A 22 -5.83 3.12 4.13
CA ALA A 22 -6.91 2.81 3.18
C ALA A 22 -7.08 3.93 2.16
N GLN A 23 -7.11 5.20 2.61
CA GLN A 23 -7.25 6.35 1.74
C GLN A 23 -6.10 6.49 0.74
N VAL A 24 -4.86 6.23 1.17
CA VAL A 24 -3.68 6.26 0.28
C VAL A 24 -3.75 5.13 -0.74
N ILE A 25 -4.06 3.91 -0.29
CA ILE A 25 -4.16 2.72 -1.14
C ILE A 25 -5.28 2.91 -2.17
N ASP A 26 -6.46 3.37 -1.78
CA ASP A 26 -7.59 3.59 -2.68
C ASP A 26 -7.25 4.58 -3.80
N ARG A 27 -6.48 5.63 -3.49
CA ARG A 27 -6.00 6.57 -4.52
C ARG A 27 -5.03 5.91 -5.50
N VAL A 28 -4.08 5.11 -4.99
CA VAL A 28 -3.11 4.39 -5.83
C VAL A 28 -3.82 3.36 -6.71
N MET A 29 -4.76 2.60 -6.15
CA MET A 29 -5.58 1.64 -6.88
C MET A 29 -6.45 2.30 -7.96
N ALA A 30 -6.88 3.55 -7.74
CA ALA A 30 -7.58 4.36 -8.73
C ALA A 30 -6.64 5.01 -9.78
N GLY A 31 -5.36 4.66 -9.81
CA GLY A 31 -4.37 5.22 -10.75
C GLY A 31 -4.03 6.69 -10.51
N LYS A 32 -4.35 7.23 -9.32
CA LYS A 32 -4.12 8.65 -9.01
C LYS A 32 -2.70 8.88 -8.50
N ARG A 33 -2.04 9.91 -9.04
CA ARG A 33 -0.79 10.46 -8.47
C ARG A 33 -1.05 10.87 -7.01
N THR A 34 -0.21 10.36 -6.11
CA THR A 34 -0.46 10.46 -4.66
C THR A 34 0.84 10.78 -3.93
N ALA A 35 0.82 11.88 -3.17
CA ALA A 35 1.83 12.20 -2.18
C ALA A 35 1.27 11.84 -0.80
N ALA A 36 1.89 10.86 -0.13
CA ALA A 36 1.46 10.41 1.20
C ALA A 36 2.44 10.92 2.26
N ILE A 37 1.96 11.82 3.13
CA ILE A 37 2.73 12.34 4.26
C ILE A 37 2.27 11.60 5.51
N MET A 38 3.13 10.76 6.07
CA MET A 38 2.80 9.94 7.25
C MET A 38 4.01 9.85 8.18
N PRO A 39 3.80 9.78 9.52
CA PRO A 39 4.90 9.69 10.46
C PRO A 39 5.67 8.36 10.33
N THR A 40 6.89 8.31 10.86
CA THR A 40 7.67 7.07 10.96
C THR A 40 6.90 6.05 11.81
N GLY A 41 6.96 4.77 11.44
CA GLY A 41 6.18 3.71 12.11
C GLY A 41 4.70 3.59 11.68
N ALA A 42 4.15 4.55 10.93
CA ALA A 42 2.75 4.51 10.48
C ALA A 42 2.44 3.47 9.37
N GLY A 43 3.41 2.64 9.00
CA GLY A 43 3.25 1.64 7.94
C GLY A 43 3.11 2.25 6.54
N LYS A 44 3.93 3.27 6.22
CA LYS A 44 4.01 3.84 4.85
C LYS A 44 4.30 2.79 3.79
N SER A 45 5.16 1.81 4.11
CA SER A 45 5.58 0.78 3.16
C SER A 45 4.43 -0.07 2.62
N LEU A 46 3.45 -0.36 3.47
CA LEU A 46 2.24 -1.06 3.08
C LEU A 46 1.51 -0.36 1.92
N CYS A 47 1.55 0.98 1.88
CA CYS A 47 0.82 1.79 0.89
C CYS A 47 1.37 1.67 -0.54
N TYR A 48 2.57 1.10 -0.75
CA TYR A 48 3.07 0.74 -2.08
C TYR A 48 3.24 -0.78 -2.26
N GLN A 49 3.53 -1.53 -1.19
CA GLN A 49 3.68 -2.99 -1.27
C GLN A 49 2.37 -3.70 -1.57
N LEU A 50 1.26 -3.25 -0.98
CA LEU A 50 -0.02 -3.88 -1.21
C LEU A 50 -0.54 -3.63 -2.64
N PRO A 51 -0.54 -2.39 -3.16
CA PRO A 51 -0.84 -2.15 -4.57
C PRO A 51 0.06 -2.94 -5.53
N ALA A 52 1.34 -3.17 -5.18
CA ALA A 52 2.25 -3.98 -5.99
C ALA A 52 1.80 -5.43 -6.18
N LEU A 53 1.05 -5.99 -5.23
CA LEU A 53 0.48 -7.33 -5.33
C LEU A 53 -0.90 -7.35 -6.01
N ALA A 54 -1.61 -6.22 -5.98
CA ALA A 54 -2.97 -6.11 -6.49
C ALA A 54 -3.03 -5.73 -7.98
N LEU A 55 -2.03 -5.00 -8.47
CA LEU A 55 -1.96 -4.49 -9.83
C LEU A 55 -1.03 -5.37 -10.69
N PRO A 56 -1.30 -5.52 -12.00
CA PRO A 56 -0.38 -6.21 -12.90
C PRO A 56 0.94 -5.43 -13.03
N GLY A 57 2.04 -6.17 -13.22
CA GLY A 57 3.37 -5.61 -13.42
C GLY A 57 4.22 -5.56 -12.14
N THR A 58 5.27 -4.74 -12.16
CA THR A 58 6.26 -4.65 -11.08
C THR A 58 6.25 -3.25 -10.47
N CYS A 59 6.09 -3.16 -9.15
CA CYS A 59 6.29 -1.92 -8.42
C CYS A 59 7.78 -1.60 -8.32
N VAL A 60 8.17 -0.39 -8.73
CA VAL A 60 9.54 0.12 -8.60
C VAL A 60 9.61 1.02 -7.38
N VAL A 61 10.45 0.63 -6.41
CA VAL A 61 10.69 1.42 -5.19
C VAL A 61 12.08 2.02 -5.27
N VAL A 62 12.15 3.35 -5.18
CA VAL A 62 13.42 4.09 -5.14
C VAL A 62 13.71 4.47 -3.69
N SER A 63 14.79 3.91 -3.14
CA SER A 63 15.29 4.21 -1.79
C SER A 63 16.70 4.77 -1.89
N PRO A 64 17.03 5.86 -1.18
CA PRO A 64 18.41 6.38 -1.15
C PRO A 64 19.37 5.51 -0.33
N LEU A 65 18.85 4.55 0.44
CA LEU A 65 19.62 3.67 1.33
C LEU A 65 19.49 2.21 0.85
N ILE A 66 20.63 1.49 0.87
CA ILE A 66 20.76 0.03 0.65
C ILE A 66 20.54 -0.69 1.98
#